data_AF-A0AAE5XHD2-F1
#
_entry.id   AF-A0AAE5XHD2-F1
#
_cell.length_a   1.000
_cell.length_b   1.000
_cell.length_c   1.000
_cell.angle_alpha   90.00
_cell.angle_beta   90.00
_cell.angle_gamma   90.00
#
_symmetry.space_group_name_H-M   'P 1'
#
loop_
_entity.id
_entity.type
_entity.pdbx_description
1 polymer ?
#
loop_
_entity_poly.entity_id
_entity_poly.type
_entity_poly.pdbx_seq_one_letter_code
_entity_poly.pdbx_strand_id
1 'polypeptide(L)'
;MDEEALTKDLISRISNDFEILREVDGFHQFYEQSVRIDLVLKAKPHLIEQGFTNEWFGIECKWVTGVLKQTSKTTRLVWQSITYAQSLFNINGSWEKLRFVAVYTPPHLESSIEANLTRLLELGHYGCVGRFHFYKHYQGWCIRFVKVYASTNGELYISQPQLPKIRAGSV
;
A
#
# COMPACT_ATOMS: atom_id res chain seq x y z
N MET A 1 -20.73 3.76 0.62
CA MET A 1 -19.53 3.04 1.08
C MET A 1 -18.54 4.10 1.52
N ASP A 2 -17.88 3.87 2.65
CA ASP A 2 -16.92 4.79 3.27
C ASP A 2 -15.55 4.10 3.39
N GLU A 3 -14.59 4.77 4.02
CA GLU A 3 -13.22 4.25 4.19
C GLU A 3 -13.20 2.99 5.07
N GLU A 4 -14.04 2.91 6.10
CA GLU A 4 -14.14 1.74 6.96
C GLU A 4 -14.66 0.52 6.20
N ALA A 5 -15.73 0.69 5.40
CA ALA A 5 -16.28 -0.36 4.55
C ALA A 5 -15.28 -0.81 3.47
N LEU A 6 -14.53 0.13 2.89
CA LEU A 6 -13.47 -0.17 1.92
C LEU A 6 -12.36 -1.03 2.56
N THR A 7 -11.91 -0.66 3.76
CA THR A 7 -10.88 -1.39 4.51
C THR A 7 -11.38 -2.77 4.94
N LYS A 8 -12.63 -2.90 5.40
CA LYS A 8 -13.23 -4.20 5.73
C LYS A 8 -13.33 -5.13 4.53
N ASP A 9 -13.76 -4.61 3.37
CA ASP A 9 -13.79 -5.37 2.11
C ASP A 9 -12.39 -5.88 1.74
N LEU A 10 -11.39 -4.98 1.75
CA LEU A 10 -10.00 -5.33 1.46
C LEU A 10 -9.50 -6.47 2.36
N ILE A 11 -9.65 -6.33 3.69
CA ILE A 11 -9.21 -7.33 4.66
C ILE A 11 -9.86 -8.69 4.37
N SER A 12 -11.18 -8.72 4.14
CA SER A 12 -11.90 -9.97 3.89
C SER A 12 -11.32 -10.74 2.69
N ARG A 13 -10.90 -10.01 1.65
CA ARG A 13 -10.43 -10.58 0.38
C ARG A 13 -8.99 -11.05 0.41
N ILE A 14 -8.16 -10.52 1.32
CA ILE A 14 -6.72 -10.80 1.35
C ILE A 14 -6.27 -11.52 2.63
N SER A 15 -7.18 -11.74 3.58
CA SER A 15 -6.90 -12.41 4.87
C SER A 15 -6.34 -13.82 4.74
N ASN A 16 -6.60 -14.50 3.62
CA ASN A 16 -6.01 -15.81 3.34
C ASN A 16 -4.51 -15.71 3.01
N ASP A 17 -4.07 -14.58 2.47
CA ASP A 17 -2.72 -14.37 1.94
C ASP A 17 -1.79 -13.64 2.90
N PHE A 18 -2.33 -12.83 3.81
CA PHE A 18 -1.55 -11.97 4.69
C PHE A 18 -1.99 -12.08 6.15
N GLU A 19 -1.03 -11.94 7.06
CA GLU A 19 -1.26 -11.49 8.43
C GLU A 19 -1.51 -9.98 8.40
N ILE A 20 -2.56 -9.51 9.09
CA ILE A 20 -3.04 -8.12 8.99
C ILE A 20 -3.20 -7.52 10.38
N LEU A 21 -2.51 -6.41 10.60
CA LEU A 21 -2.68 -5.51 11.75
C LEU A 21 -3.41 -4.24 11.27
N ARG A 22 -4.24 -3.68 12.14
CA ARG A 22 -5.09 -2.51 11.83
C ARG A 22 -4.70 -1.33 12.70
N GLU A 23 -4.81 -0.13 12.13
CA GLU A 23 -4.60 1.16 12.80
C GLU A 23 -3.31 1.17 13.64
N VAL A 24 -2.19 0.81 13.01
CA VAL A 24 -0.93 0.61 13.72
C VAL A 24 -0.25 1.95 13.95
N ASP A 25 0.07 2.23 15.21
CA ASP A 25 0.78 3.44 15.62
C ASP A 25 2.24 3.41 15.17
N GLY A 26 2.70 4.58 14.74
CA GLY A 26 4.04 4.79 14.24
C GLY A 26 4.62 6.14 14.67
N PHE A 27 5.89 6.34 14.33
CA PHE A 27 6.63 7.55 14.59
C PHE A 27 7.51 7.92 13.40
N HIS A 28 7.32 9.14 12.90
CA HIS A 28 8.16 9.70 11.86
C HIS A 28 9.39 10.37 12.48
N GLN A 29 10.54 9.72 12.38
CA GLN A 29 11.74 10.11 13.12
C GLN A 29 12.25 11.52 12.80
N PHE A 30 12.16 11.98 11.55
CA PHE A 30 12.68 13.29 11.16
C PHE A 30 11.79 14.47 11.55
N TYR A 31 10.48 14.24 11.63
CA TYR A 31 9.50 15.29 11.98
C TYR A 31 9.05 15.18 13.44
N GLU A 32 9.57 14.18 14.15
CA GLU A 32 9.22 13.86 15.53
C GLU A 32 7.70 13.78 15.76
N GLN A 33 7.00 13.19 14.80
CA GLN A 33 5.53 13.18 14.77
C GLN A 33 4.98 11.76 14.86
N SER A 34 3.96 11.58 15.71
CA SER A 34 3.16 10.35 15.72
C SER A 34 2.36 10.22 14.42
N VAL A 35 2.40 9.02 13.85
CA VAL A 35 1.62 8.65 12.66
C VAL A 35 0.80 7.41 12.98
N ARG A 36 -0.22 7.13 12.16
CA ARG A 36 -1.01 5.91 12.27
C ARG A 36 -1.38 5.47 10.87
N ILE A 37 -1.08 4.22 10.53
CA ILE A 37 -1.39 3.65 9.20
C ILE A 37 -2.59 2.71 9.29
N ASP A 38 -3.42 2.72 8.27
CA ASP A 38 -4.66 1.92 8.25
C ASP A 38 -4.39 0.43 8.44
N LEU A 39 -3.43 -0.12 7.69
CA LEU A 39 -3.07 -1.53 7.75
C LEU A 39 -1.56 -1.76 7.67
N VAL A 40 -1.08 -2.74 8.42
CA VAL A 40 0.27 -3.30 8.31
C VAL A 40 0.18 -4.81 8.07
N LEU A 41 0.84 -5.29 7.03
CA LEU A 41 0.68 -6.63 6.51
C LEU A 41 2.01 -7.38 6.46
N LYS A 42 1.96 -8.68 6.72
CA LYS A 42 3.05 -9.62 6.47
C LYS A 42 2.54 -10.76 5.61
N ALA A 43 3.32 -11.14 4.61
CA ALA A 43 3.00 -12.29 3.78
C ALA A 43 3.01 -13.57 4.60
N LYS A 44 2.05 -14.46 4.33
CA LYS A 44 2.04 -15.82 4.88
C LYS A 44 3.05 -16.73 4.16
N PRO A 45 3.39 -17.91 4.73
CA PRO A 45 4.44 -18.78 4.20
C PRO A 45 4.30 -19.11 2.71
N HIS A 46 3.10 -19.39 2.22
CA HIS A 46 2.88 -19.76 0.82
C HIS A 46 3.27 -18.66 -0.18
N LEU A 47 3.23 -17.40 0.22
CA LEU A 47 3.72 -16.29 -0.61
C LEU A 47 5.23 -16.10 -0.47
N ILE A 48 5.76 -16.23 0.74
CA ILE A 48 7.20 -16.06 1.02
C ILE A 48 8.01 -17.14 0.30
N GLU A 49 7.54 -18.40 0.33
CA GLU A 49 8.17 -19.54 -0.36
C GLU A 49 8.25 -19.32 -1.88
N GLN A 50 7.32 -18.54 -2.43
CA GLN A 50 7.23 -18.19 -3.85
C GLN A 50 8.00 -16.89 -4.16
N GLY A 51 8.71 -16.35 -3.17
CA GLY A 51 9.60 -15.22 -3.30
C GLY A 51 8.98 -13.88 -2.97
N PHE A 52 7.86 -13.80 -2.23
CA PHE A 52 7.34 -12.53 -1.70
C PHE A 52 8.23 -12.07 -0.53
N THR A 53 8.30 -10.75 -0.25
CA THR A 53 9.10 -10.28 0.90
C THR A 53 8.58 -10.83 2.23
N ASN A 54 9.47 -11.19 3.14
CA ASN A 54 9.11 -11.58 4.51
C ASN A 54 9.02 -10.37 5.47
N GLU A 55 9.29 -9.16 4.98
CA GLU A 55 9.20 -7.90 5.72
C GLU A 55 7.76 -7.40 5.81
N TRP A 56 7.47 -6.57 6.82
CA TRP A 56 6.19 -5.88 6.93
C TRP A 56 6.04 -4.82 5.84
N PHE A 57 4.82 -4.62 5.34
CA PHE A 57 4.48 -3.50 4.44
C PHE A 57 3.16 -2.86 4.85
N GLY A 58 2.97 -1.61 4.45
CA GLY A 58 1.78 -0.84 4.79
C GLY A 58 0.74 -0.82 3.67
N ILE A 59 -0.53 -0.69 4.04
CA ILE A 59 -1.58 -0.23 3.11
C ILE A 59 -2.27 0.99 3.71
N GLU A 60 -2.36 2.07 2.92
CA GLU A 60 -3.19 3.24 3.23
C GLU A 60 -4.42 3.23 2.33
N CYS A 61 -5.60 3.21 2.94
CA CYS A 61 -6.88 3.17 2.27
C CYS A 61 -7.43 4.59 2.10
N LYS A 62 -7.94 4.91 0.92
CA LYS A 62 -8.66 6.17 0.70
C LYS A 62 -9.96 5.97 -0.03
N TRP A 63 -11.06 6.35 0.60
CA TRP A 63 -12.32 6.49 -0.11
C TRP A 63 -12.31 7.74 -0.99
N VAL A 64 -12.41 7.55 -2.31
CA VAL A 64 -12.43 8.63 -3.30
C VAL A 64 -13.60 8.40 -4.26
N THR A 65 -14.60 9.28 -4.21
CA THR A 65 -15.75 9.29 -5.14
C THR A 65 -16.14 10.70 -5.54
N GLY A 66 -16.35 10.96 -6.83
CA GLY A 66 -16.90 12.19 -7.40
C GLY A 66 -15.88 13.19 -7.99
N VAL A 67 -16.38 14.14 -8.79
CA VAL A 67 -15.58 15.04 -9.65
C VAL A 67 -14.88 16.18 -8.90
N LEU A 68 -15.45 16.70 -7.81
CA LEU A 68 -14.99 17.96 -7.18
C LEU A 68 -14.03 17.71 -6.00
N LYS A 69 -12.86 18.37 -6.05
CA LYS A 69 -11.82 18.43 -4.99
C LYS A 69 -11.22 17.07 -4.57
N GLN A 70 -11.28 16.04 -5.40
CA GLN A 70 -10.72 14.72 -5.07
C GLN A 70 -9.24 14.53 -5.47
N THR A 71 -8.71 15.35 -6.39
CA THR A 71 -7.28 15.32 -6.74
C THR A 71 -6.39 15.65 -5.54
N SER A 72 -6.79 16.61 -4.70
CA SER A 72 -6.10 16.92 -3.45
C SER A 72 -6.10 15.76 -2.46
N LYS A 73 -7.16 14.93 -2.44
CA LYS A 73 -7.20 13.72 -1.62
C LYS A 73 -6.22 12.67 -2.12
N THR A 74 -6.14 12.42 -3.42
CA THR A 74 -5.15 11.49 -3.98
C THR A 74 -3.71 11.97 -3.78
N THR A 75 -3.47 13.28 -3.88
CA THR A 75 -2.16 13.87 -3.55
C THR A 75 -1.81 13.65 -2.09
N ARG A 76 -2.74 13.93 -1.17
CA ARG A 76 -2.53 13.70 0.27
C ARG A 76 -2.30 12.23 0.58
N LEU A 77 -3.07 11.33 -0.03
CA LEU A 77 -2.92 9.87 0.11
C LEU A 77 -1.49 9.41 -0.23
N VAL A 78 -0.96 9.84 -1.38
CA VAL A 78 0.39 9.45 -1.81
C VAL A 78 1.44 10.05 -0.87
N TRP A 79 1.32 11.32 -0.49
CA TRP A 79 2.27 11.94 0.46
C TRP A 79 2.24 11.29 1.84
N GLN A 80 1.07 11.00 2.39
CA GLN A 80 0.93 10.25 3.64
C GLN A 80 1.63 8.88 3.54
N SER A 81 1.44 8.19 2.41
CA SER A 81 2.08 6.90 2.18
C SER A 81 3.60 6.99 2.11
N ILE A 82 4.15 8.08 1.55
CA ILE A 82 5.60 8.36 1.56
C ILE A 82 6.08 8.56 3.01
N THR A 83 5.39 9.40 3.78
CA THR A 83 5.68 9.60 5.21
C THR A 83 5.68 8.27 5.97
N TYR A 84 4.70 7.41 5.73
CA TYR A 84 4.63 6.10 6.38
C TYR A 84 5.77 5.18 5.95
N ALA A 85 6.14 5.14 4.66
CA ALA A 85 7.29 4.35 4.20
C ALA A 85 8.64 4.79 4.83
N GLN A 86 8.71 6.01 5.35
CA GLN A 86 9.86 6.57 6.05
C GLN A 86 9.76 6.49 7.58
N SER A 87 8.62 6.06 8.12
CA SER A 87 8.37 5.96 9.56
C SER A 87 8.74 4.60 10.15
N LEU A 88 8.80 4.54 11.48
CA LEU A 88 8.83 3.29 12.25
C LEU A 88 7.43 3.01 12.80
N PHE A 89 7.06 1.74 12.91
CA PHE A 89 5.77 1.30 13.45
C PHE A 89 5.97 0.31 14.58
N ASN A 90 5.13 0.40 15.61
CA ASN A 90 5.18 -0.52 16.73
C ASN A 90 4.41 -1.80 16.38
N ILE A 91 5.15 -2.84 16.01
CA ILE A 91 4.62 -4.14 15.62
C ILE A 91 5.03 -5.17 16.66
N ASN A 92 4.05 -5.73 17.37
CA ASN A 92 4.26 -6.73 18.42
C ASN A 92 5.30 -6.31 19.48
N GLY A 93 5.33 -5.01 19.83
CA GLY A 93 6.24 -4.45 20.83
C GLY A 93 7.62 -4.05 20.29
N SER A 94 7.87 -4.19 18.99
CA SER A 94 9.13 -3.80 18.34
C SER A 94 8.90 -2.68 17.33
N TRP A 95 9.84 -1.72 17.26
CA TRP A 95 9.81 -0.65 16.25
C TRP A 95 10.39 -1.14 14.93
N GLU A 96 9.53 -1.34 13.95
CA GLU A 96 9.85 -1.92 12.65
C GLU A 96 9.72 -0.88 11.54
N LYS A 97 10.60 -0.96 10.54
CA LYS A 97 10.44 -0.19 9.31
C LYS A 97 9.64 -0.99 8.28
N LEU A 98 8.67 -0.34 7.63
CA LEU A 98 7.93 -0.96 6.55
C LEU A 98 8.79 -1.04 5.28
N ARG A 99 8.70 -2.16 4.57
CA ARG A 99 9.42 -2.38 3.32
C ARG A 99 8.93 -1.46 2.21
N PHE A 100 7.63 -1.25 2.15
CA PHE A 100 6.95 -0.31 1.25
C PHE A 100 5.58 0.02 1.82
N VAL A 101 4.91 1.00 1.20
CA VAL A 101 3.49 1.29 1.46
C VAL A 101 2.74 1.22 0.13
N ALA A 102 1.58 0.58 0.11
CA ALA A 102 0.72 0.54 -1.06
C ALA A 102 -0.56 1.34 -0.79
N VAL A 103 -0.95 2.20 -1.73
CA VAL A 103 -2.24 2.88 -1.66
C VAL A 103 -3.35 1.93 -2.12
N TYR A 104 -4.50 1.96 -1.44
CA TYR A 104 -5.71 1.29 -1.86
C TYR A 104 -6.87 2.29 -2.01
N THR A 105 -7.59 2.17 -3.11
CA THR A 105 -8.72 3.04 -3.47
C THR A 105 -9.84 2.18 -4.06
N PRO A 106 -11.07 2.71 -4.18
CA PRO A 106 -12.14 1.99 -4.86
C PRO A 106 -11.73 1.53 -6.26
N PRO A 107 -12.18 0.35 -6.72
CA PRO A 107 -11.75 -0.24 -8.00
C PRO A 107 -12.14 0.57 -9.24
N HIS A 108 -13.11 1.47 -9.10
CA HIS A 108 -13.62 2.31 -10.17
C HIS A 108 -13.49 3.78 -9.80
N LEU A 109 -12.32 4.35 -10.11
CA LEU A 109 -12.11 5.79 -10.03
C LEU A 109 -12.53 6.47 -11.34
N GLU A 110 -12.96 7.73 -11.25
CA GLU A 110 -13.12 8.57 -12.42
C GLU A 110 -11.78 8.74 -13.15
N SER A 111 -11.80 8.78 -14.48
CA SER A 111 -10.59 8.76 -15.31
C SER A 111 -9.58 9.87 -14.98
N SER A 112 -10.05 11.05 -14.59
CA SER A 112 -9.20 12.19 -14.20
C SER A 112 -8.46 11.94 -12.87
N ILE A 113 -9.15 11.32 -11.91
CA ILE A 113 -8.59 10.94 -10.61
C ILE A 113 -7.60 9.79 -10.78
N GLU A 114 -7.97 8.80 -11.58
CA GLU A 114 -7.13 7.65 -11.93
C GLU A 114 -5.82 8.09 -12.61
N ALA A 115 -5.92 9.02 -13.57
CA ALA A 115 -4.75 9.59 -14.25
C ALA A 115 -3.85 10.39 -13.28
N ASN A 116 -4.45 11.21 -12.40
CA ASN A 116 -3.69 11.95 -11.40
C ASN A 116 -2.98 11.02 -10.40
N LEU A 117 -3.67 10.01 -9.89
CA LEU A 117 -3.11 9.01 -8.98
C LEU A 117 -1.94 8.27 -9.65
N THR A 118 -2.10 7.88 -10.92
CA THR A 118 -1.04 7.20 -11.68
C THR A 118 0.22 8.08 -11.75
N ARG A 119 0.08 9.36 -12.11
CA ARG A 119 1.21 10.30 -12.17
C ARG A 119 1.87 10.50 -10.82
N LEU A 120 1.09 10.58 -9.74
CA LEU A 120 1.64 10.71 -8.39
C LEU A 120 2.41 9.46 -7.97
N LEU A 121 1.94 8.27 -8.35
CA LEU A 121 2.62 7.00 -8.02
C LEU A 121 3.92 6.79 -8.80
N GLU A 122 4.09 7.41 -9.98
CA GLU A 122 5.40 7.45 -10.66
C GLU A 122 6.46 8.15 -9.81
N LEU A 123 6.07 9.22 -9.09
CA LEU A 123 6.93 9.88 -8.10
C LEU A 123 6.99 9.08 -6.79
N GLY A 124 5.86 8.57 -6.32
CA GLY A 124 5.73 7.76 -5.11
C GLY A 124 6.63 6.53 -5.12
N HIS A 125 6.92 5.96 -6.30
CA HIS A 125 7.87 4.87 -6.46
C HIS A 125 9.24 5.16 -5.80
N TYR A 126 9.74 6.40 -5.91
CA TYR A 126 11.00 6.80 -5.29
C TYR A 126 10.92 6.84 -3.76
N GLY A 127 9.72 7.03 -3.21
CA GLY A 127 9.42 6.94 -1.77
C GLY A 127 8.95 5.55 -1.34
N CYS A 128 9.21 4.50 -2.13
CA CYS A 128 8.73 3.13 -1.87
C CYS A 128 7.20 3.03 -1.73
N VAL A 129 6.46 3.83 -2.50
CA VAL A 129 5.01 3.80 -2.56
C VAL A 129 4.53 3.13 -3.85
N GLY A 130 3.65 2.13 -3.71
CA GLY A 130 2.99 1.43 -4.80
C GLY A 130 1.47 1.52 -4.71
N ARG A 131 0.78 0.70 -5.50
CA ARG A 131 -0.67 0.57 -5.49
C ARG A 131 -1.08 -0.88 -5.29
N PHE A 132 -1.98 -1.09 -4.35
CA PHE A 132 -2.74 -2.31 -4.19
C PHE A 132 -4.04 -2.17 -4.98
N HIS A 133 -4.41 -3.17 -5.78
CA HIS A 133 -5.69 -3.20 -6.47
C HIS A 133 -6.10 -4.64 -6.79
N PHE A 134 -7.35 -4.81 -7.17
CA PHE A 134 -7.88 -6.09 -7.64
C PHE A 134 -8.11 -6.04 -9.15
N TYR A 135 -7.98 -7.19 -9.80
CA TYR A 135 -8.34 -7.32 -11.20
C TYR A 135 -9.85 -7.26 -11.37
N LYS A 136 -10.34 -6.60 -12.43
CA LYS A 136 -11.79 -6.42 -12.68
C LYS A 136 -12.56 -7.72 -12.89
N HIS A 137 -11.88 -8.77 -13.35
CA HIS A 137 -12.53 -10.03 -13.78
C HIS A 137 -12.14 -11.24 -12.91
N TYR A 138 -11.30 -11.04 -11.90
CA TYR A 138 -10.77 -12.13 -11.09
C TYR A 138 -10.72 -11.72 -9.62
N GLN A 139 -10.86 -12.67 -8.71
CA GLN A 139 -10.75 -12.40 -7.27
C GLN A 139 -9.32 -12.10 -6.81
N GLY A 140 -8.32 -12.25 -7.69
CA GLY A 140 -6.92 -12.00 -7.39
C GLY A 140 -6.57 -10.52 -7.16
N TRP A 141 -5.53 -10.29 -6.36
CA TRP A 141 -4.96 -8.99 -6.06
C TRP A 141 -3.67 -8.74 -6.85
N CYS A 142 -3.26 -7.48 -6.90
CA CYS A 142 -2.04 -7.02 -7.54
C CYS A 142 -1.41 -5.87 -6.74
N ILE A 143 -0.11 -5.96 -6.52
CA ILE A 143 0.73 -4.88 -6.01
C ILE A 143 1.63 -4.41 -7.15
N ARG A 144 1.53 -3.13 -7.48
CA ARG A 144 2.25 -2.49 -8.58
C ARG A 144 2.99 -1.25 -8.12
N PHE A 145 4.24 -1.10 -8.56
CA PHE A 145 4.98 0.17 -8.51
C PHE A 145 5.00 0.79 -9.91
N VAL A 146 6.16 0.83 -10.56
CA VAL A 146 6.25 1.11 -12.02
C VAL A 146 5.68 -0.07 -12.80
N LYS A 147 6.12 -1.28 -12.45
CA LYS A 147 5.61 -2.57 -12.98
C LYS A 147 5.02 -3.42 -11.85
N VAL A 148 4.40 -4.53 -12.23
CA VAL A 148 3.82 -5.48 -11.27
C VAL A 148 4.93 -6.10 -10.42
N TYR A 149 4.81 -5.95 -9.11
CA TYR A 149 5.65 -6.63 -8.15
C TYR A 149 5.10 -8.02 -7.83
N ALA A 150 3.81 -8.12 -7.50
CA ALA A 150 3.19 -9.38 -7.16
C ALA A 150 1.71 -9.40 -7.55
N SER A 151 1.19 -10.57 -7.94
CA SER A 151 -0.22 -10.75 -8.26
C SER A 151 -0.68 -12.20 -8.11
N THR A 152 -1.98 -12.41 -7.87
CA THR A 152 -2.62 -13.74 -7.78
C THR A 152 -3.64 -14.01 -8.89
N ASN A 153 -3.43 -13.42 -10.08
CA ASN A 153 -4.37 -13.58 -11.20
C ASN A 153 -4.07 -14.83 -12.04
N GLY A 154 -4.88 -15.88 -11.87
CA GLY A 154 -4.70 -17.18 -12.54
C GLY A 154 -3.63 -18.02 -11.85
N GLU A 155 -2.41 -17.50 -11.76
CA GLU A 155 -1.29 -18.06 -11.01
C GLU A 155 -0.61 -16.98 -10.15
N LEU A 156 0.11 -17.41 -9.12
CA LEU A 156 0.91 -16.50 -8.31
C LEU A 156 2.14 -16.05 -9.11
N TYR A 157 2.29 -14.74 -9.26
CA TYR A 157 3.43 -14.11 -9.89
C TYR A 157 4.11 -13.18 -8.89
N ILE A 158 5.44 -13.29 -8.76
CA ILE A 158 6.26 -12.41 -7.92
C ILE A 158 7.54 -12.06 -8.67
N SER A 159 7.87 -10.76 -8.72
CA SER A 159 9.06 -10.25 -9.38
C SER A 159 9.85 -9.36 -8.44
N GLN A 160 10.77 -9.98 -7.70
CA GLN A 160 11.69 -9.31 -6.77
C GLN A 160 12.43 -8.08 -7.34
N PRO A 161 12.87 -8.05 -8.62
CA PRO A 161 13.47 -6.85 -9.19
C PRO A 161 12.56 -5.61 -9.24
N GLN A 162 11.23 -5.79 -9.11
CA GLN A 162 10.25 -4.69 -9.06
C GLN A 162 9.95 -4.20 -7.64
N LEU A 163 10.42 -4.92 -6.61
CA LEU A 163 10.37 -4.43 -5.24
C LEU A 163 11.31 -3.22 -5.13
N PRO A 164 10.83 -2.04 -4.71
CA PRO A 164 11.67 -0.86 -4.61
C PRO A 164 12.82 -1.13 -3.64
N LYS A 165 14.00 -0.64 -4.00
CA LYS A 165 15.17 -0.66 -3.11
C LYS A 165 15.01 0.49 -2.12
N ILE A 166 15.14 0.19 -0.83
CA ILE A 166 15.23 1.22 0.21
C ILE A 166 16.49 2.05 -0.09
N ARG A 167 16.29 3.32 -0.45
CA ARG A 167 17.41 4.25 -0.67
C ARG A 167 17.65 5.03 0.62
N ALA A 168 18.91 5.10 1.03
CA ALA A 168 19.33 6.01 2.09
C ALA A 168 19.12 7.46 1.60
N GLY A 169 18.43 8.29 2.39
CA GLY A 169 18.28 9.73 2.11
C GLY A 169 17.23 10.12 1.06
N SER A 170 16.26 9.25 0.73
CA SER A 170 15.08 9.70 -0.02
C SER A 170 14.22 10.57 0.89
N VAL A 171 14.20 11.87 0.54
CA VAL A 171 13.61 13.05 1.18
C VAL A 171 12.29 12.81 1.88
#